data_AF-A0A6V8SFY6-F1
#
_entry.id   AF-A0A6V8SFY6-F1
#
_cell.length_a   1.000
_cell.length_b   1.000
_cell.length_c   1.000
_cell.angle_alpha   90.00
_cell.angle_beta   90.00
_cell.angle_gamma   90.00
#
_symmetry.space_group_name_H-M   'P 1'
#
loop_
_entity.id
_entity.type
_entity.pdbx_description
1 polymer ?
#
loop_
_entity_poly.entity_id
_entity_poly.type
_entity_poly.pdbx_seq_one_letter_code
_entity_poly.pdbx_strand_id
1 'polypeptide(L)' 'MRRKWTKEEIKDYRELHGSLFYFNTEDSNFFIPKAYGYGWTMNWANPISWIIVALVIIMIVVRKFR' A
#
# COMPACT_ATOMS: atom_id res chain seq x y z
N MET A 1 -7.67 -14.90 7.19
CA MET A 1 -7.06 -13.89 6.30
C MET A 1 -8.08 -12.80 6.07
N ARG A 2 -7.69 -11.52 6.15
CA ARG A 2 -8.59 -10.41 5.80
C ARG A 2 -8.94 -10.48 4.30
N ARG A 3 -10.14 -10.06 3.92
CA ARG A 3 -10.57 -10.10 2.51
C ARG A 3 -9.92 -8.96 1.73
N LYS A 4 -9.78 -9.14 0.41
CA LYS A 4 -9.38 -8.06 -0.49
C LYS A 4 -10.60 -7.22 -0.81
N TRP A 5 -10.46 -5.91 -0.68
CA TRP A 5 -11.51 -4.97 -1.04
C TRP A 5 -11.57 -4.75 -2.55
N THR A 6 -12.75 -4.44 -3.07
CA THR A 6 -12.95 -4.05 -4.46
C THR A 6 -12.52 -2.60 -4.69
N LYS A 7 -12.47 -2.18 -5.96
CA LYS A 7 -12.08 -0.80 -6.30
C LYS A 7 -13.10 0.22 -5.80
N GLU A 8 -14.38 -0.17 -5.78
CA GLU A 8 -15.50 0.61 -5.29
C GLU A 8 -15.36 0.82 -3.78
N GLU A 9 -15.12 -0.25 -3.02
CA GLU A 9 -14.92 -0.15 -1.57
C GLU A 9 -13.68 0.68 -1.20
N ILE A 10 -12.60 0.55 -1.97
CA ILE A 10 -11.39 1.39 -1.83
C ILE A 10 -11.71 2.87 -2.10
N LYS A 11 -12.59 3.16 -3.07
CA LYS A 11 -13.03 4.53 -3.40
C LYS A 11 -13.86 5.11 -2.25
N ASP A 12 -14.84 4.36 -1.77
CA ASP A 12 -15.71 4.78 -0.67
C ASP A 12 -14.91 5.04 0.61
N TYR A 13 -13.93 4.17 0.90
CA TYR A 13 -13.01 4.37 2.03
C TYR A 13 -12.26 5.71 1.93
N ARG A 14 -11.77 6.07 0.74
CA ARG A 14 -11.04 7.32 0.50
C ARG A 14 -11.92 8.56 0.58
N GLU A 15 -13.19 8.46 0.20
CA GLU A 15 -14.14 9.57 0.33
C GLU A 15 -14.35 9.94 1.80
N LEU A 16 -14.31 8.95 2.70
CA LEU A 16 -14.49 9.13 4.14
C LEU A 16 -13.19 9.48 4.90
N HIS A 17 -12.06 8.88 4.52
CA HIS A 17 -10.80 8.97 5.29
C HIS A 17 -9.73 9.82 4.61
N GLY A 18 -10.01 10.35 3.42
CA GLY A 18 -9.07 11.07 2.58
C GLY A 18 -8.30 10.18 1.61
N SER A 19 -7.72 10.82 0.59
CA SER A 19 -7.13 10.17 -0.58
C SER A 19 -5.61 10.19 -0.63
N LEU A 20 -4.94 10.96 0.23
CA LEU A 20 -3.47 11.14 0.22
C LEU A 20 -2.73 9.86 0.61
N PHE A 21 -3.17 9.18 1.67
CA PHE A 21 -2.61 7.91 2.12
C PHE A 21 -3.73 6.89 2.31
N TYR A 22 -3.47 5.64 1.94
CA TYR A 22 -4.40 4.54 2.16
C TYR A 22 -3.89 3.67 3.31
N PHE A 23 -4.64 3.63 4.42
CA PHE A 23 -4.30 2.90 5.63
C PHE A 23 -5.54 2.14 6.14
N ASN A 24 -5.90 1.06 5.45
CA ASN A 24 -7.09 0.28 5.81
C ASN A 24 -6.69 -1.07 6.40
N THR A 25 -6.87 -1.25 7.71
CA THR A 25 -6.57 -2.50 8.42
C THR A 25 -7.52 -3.63 8.10
N GLU A 26 -8.68 -3.37 7.47
CA GLU A 26 -9.66 -4.38 7.09
C GLU A 26 -9.45 -4.90 5.65
N ASP A 27 -8.69 -4.16 4.85
CA ASP A 27 -8.34 -4.51 3.48
C ASP A 27 -7.01 -5.29 3.43
N SER A 28 -7.04 -6.51 2.92
CA SER A 28 -5.82 -7.32 2.73
C SER A 28 -5.06 -7.04 1.43
N ASN A 29 -5.54 -6.14 0.57
CA ASN A 29 -4.76 -5.70 -0.57
C ASN A 29 -3.43 -5.09 -0.12
N PHE A 30 -2.35 -5.43 -0.83
CA PHE A 30 -1.03 -4.87 -0.61
C PHE A 30 -0.77 -3.72 -1.60
N PHE A 31 -1.13 -3.92 -2.87
CA PHE A 31 -1.23 -2.87 -3.89
C PHE A 31 -2.68 -2.58 -4.24
N ILE A 32 -2.99 -1.30 -4.35
CA ILE A 32 -4.30 -0.78 -4.76
C ILE A 32 -4.10 0.31 -5.82
N PRO A 33 -5.12 0.65 -6.63
CA PRO A 33 -5.01 1.77 -7.57
C PRO A 33 -4.71 3.08 -6.83
N LYS A 34 -3.89 3.98 -7.39
CA LYS A 34 -3.70 5.33 -6.86
C LYS A 34 -5.05 6.08 -6.79
N ALA A 35 -5.15 7.04 -5.88
CA ALA A 35 -6.35 7.88 -5.79
C ALA A 35 -6.48 8.81 -7.00
N TYR A 36 -5.35 9.24 -7.56
CA TYR A 36 -5.27 10.12 -8.72
C TYR A 36 -4.31 9.56 -9.76
N GLY A 37 -4.70 9.64 -11.03
CA GLY A 37 -3.91 9.19 -12.18
C GLY A 37 -3.82 7.67 -12.32
N TYR A 38 -2.79 7.22 -13.03
CA TYR A 38 -2.56 5.80 -13.34
C TYR A 38 -1.54 5.16 -12.39
N GLY A 39 -1.69 3.86 -12.18
CA GLY A 39 -0.78 3.03 -11.39
C GLY A 39 -1.30 2.67 -10.00
N TRP A 40 -0.40 2.11 -9.19
CA TRP A 40 -0.74 1.56 -7.88
C TRP A 40 -0.01 2.30 -6.74
N THR A 41 -0.59 2.21 -5.55
CA THR A 41 0.01 2.60 -4.28
C THR A 41 -0.14 1.43 -3.29
N MET A 42 0.52 1.53 -2.14
CA MET A 42 0.48 0.49 -1.11
C MET A 42 -0.60 0.78 -0.06
N ASN A 43 -1.17 -0.29 0.50
CA ASN A 43 -1.92 -0.19 1.76
C ASN A 43 -0.94 -0.19 2.93
N TRP A 44 -0.72 0.96 3.54
CA TRP A 44 0.27 1.14 4.61
C TRP A 44 -0.10 0.44 5.93
N ALA A 45 -1.35 -0.02 6.06
CA ALA A 45 -1.79 -0.87 7.17
C ALA A 45 -1.36 -2.35 7.00
N ASN A 46 -0.88 -2.75 5.82
CA ASN A 46 -0.49 -4.12 5.53
C ASN A 46 1.00 -4.34 5.86
N PRO A 47 1.36 -5.31 6.74
CA PRO A 47 2.75 -5.61 7.07
C PRO A 47 3.63 -5.93 5.85
N ILE A 48 3.05 -6.51 4.80
CA ILE A 48 3.79 -6.85 3.57
C ILE A 48 4.33 -5.59 2.88
N SER A 49 3.60 -4.47 2.93
CA SER A 49 4.07 -3.20 2.36
C SER A 49 5.37 -2.73 3.01
N TRP A 50 5.51 -2.92 4.33
CA TRP A 50 6.73 -2.61 5.06
C TRP A 50 7.88 -3.57 4.77
N ILE A 51 7.58 -4.86 4.52
CA ILE A 51 8.58 -5.83 4.05
C ILE A 51 9.16 -5.40 2.70
N ILE A 52 8.31 -4.93 1.77
CA ILE A 52 8.75 -4.41 0.47
C ILE A 52 9.67 -3.20 0.65
N VAL A 53 9.29 -2.24 1.51
CA VAL A 53 10.13 -1.06 1.82
C VAL A 53 11.48 -1.49 2.42
N ALA A 54 11.48 -2.41 3.38
CA ALA A 54 12.69 -2.93 4.01
C ALA A 54 13.61 -3.60 2.98
N LEU A 55 13.06 -4.42 2.08
CA LEU A 55 13.82 -5.04 0.99
C LEU A 55 14.50 -4.00 0.08
N VAL A 56 13.79 -2.94 -0.31
CA VAL A 56 14.36 -1.85 -1.13
C VAL A 56 15.49 -1.16 -0.38
N ILE A 57 15.32 -0.84 0.90
CA ILE A 57 16.36 -0.22 1.73
C ILE A 57 17.58 -1.15 1.82
N ILE A 58 17.38 -2.44 2.11
CA ILE A 58 18.46 -3.43 2.20
C ILE A 58 19.24 -3.49 0.89
N MET A 59 18.58 -3.53 -0.27
CA MET A 59 19.28 -3.56 -1.57
C MET A 59 20.18 -2.33 -1.76
N ILE A 60 19.70 -1.13 -1.41
CA ILE A 60 20.47 0.11 -1.50
C ILE A 60 21.66 0.08 -0.54
N VAL A 61 21.43 -0.33 0.71
CA VAL A 61 22.44 -0.41 1.76
C VAL A 61 23.52 -1.43 1.41
N VAL A 62 23.15 -2.65 1.04
CA VAL A 62 24.08 -3.72 0.65
C VAL A 62 24.95 -3.29 -0.52
N ARG A 63 24.37 -2.60 -1.52
CA ARG A 63 25.15 -2.05 -2.65
C ARG A 63 26.15 -0.98 -2.22
N LYS A 64 25.86 -0.20 -1.17
CA LYS A 64 26.77 0.84 -0.65
C LYS A 64 27.96 0.26 0.11
N PHE A 65 27.81 -0.92 0.71
CA PHE A 65 28.84 -1.58 1.54
C PHE A 65 29.60 -2.70 0.81
N ARG A 66 29.34 -2.90 -0.49
CA ARG A 66 30.17 -3.68 -1.41
C ARG A 66 31.10 -2.76 -2.19
#